data_AF-A0AAE1P9K3-F1
#
_entry.id   AF-A0AAE1P9K3-F1
#
_cell.length_a   1.000
_cell.length_b   1.000
_cell.length_c   1.000
_cell.angle_alpha   90.00
_cell.angle_beta   90.00
_cell.angle_gamma   90.00
#
_symmetry.space_group_name_H-M   'P 1'
#
loop_
_entity.id
_entity.type
_entity.pdbx_description
1 polymer ?
#
loop_
_entity_poly.entity_id
_entity_poly.type
_entity_poly.pdbx_seq_one_letter_code
_entity_poly.pdbx_strand_id
1 'polypeptide(L)'
;MALYRNAASKFISAHQKVHPLAALATRTQYSTESTDLREIMSQKIPAMQEEVKKFRKAHGVTKVGEITVDMMYGGMRDMKGLVTETSVLDPEEGIRFRGYSLPECQNVLPAAEGDILVIVYCTGDVPTKAQAKALSKERANLADLPPTWSTCSTTSPSTSTPWRTKLPTVAATIYRNLYHDGTSIGAIDPNKEWSANFTAMLGYNDPSL
;
A
#
# COMPACT_ATOMS: atom_id res chain seq x y z
N MET A 1 40.07 27.38 -3.57
CA MET A 1 39.12 26.29 -3.27
C MET A 1 38.31 26.61 -2.00
N ALA A 2 37.40 27.59 -2.02
CA ALA A 2 36.44 27.83 -0.91
C ALA A 2 35.35 28.88 -1.19
N LEU A 3 35.47 29.74 -2.21
CA LEU A 3 34.61 30.93 -2.32
C LEU A 3 33.61 30.95 -3.49
N TYR A 4 33.54 29.88 -4.30
CA TYR A 4 32.62 29.81 -5.45
C TYR A 4 31.44 28.84 -5.27
N ARG A 5 31.17 28.39 -4.02
CA ARG A 5 30.06 27.45 -3.72
C ARG A 5 28.81 28.12 -3.15
N ASN A 6 28.87 29.41 -2.80
CA ASN A 6 27.79 30.09 -2.05
C ASN A 6 26.88 31.01 -2.90
N ALA A 7 27.11 31.14 -4.20
CA ALA A 7 26.28 31.99 -5.07
C ALA A 7 25.18 31.21 -5.84
N ALA A 8 25.37 29.90 -6.05
CA ALA A 8 24.43 29.07 -6.79
C ALA A 8 23.29 28.48 -5.93
N SER A 9 23.41 28.48 -4.59
CA SER A 9 22.35 27.96 -3.70
C SER A 9 21.21 28.95 -3.46
N LYS A 10 21.41 30.26 -3.70
CA LYS A 10 20.40 31.29 -3.43
C LYS A 10 19.39 31.52 -4.55
N PHE A 11 19.63 31.00 -5.77
CA PHE A 11 18.69 31.13 -6.88
C PHE A 11 17.67 29.99 -6.98
N ILE A 12 17.91 28.86 -6.32
CA ILE A 12 16.97 27.72 -6.31
C ILE A 12 15.92 27.84 -5.20
N SER A 13 16.19 28.58 -4.12
CA SER A 13 15.21 28.81 -3.03
C SER A 13 14.08 29.79 -3.39
N ALA A 14 14.10 30.44 -4.55
CA ALA A 14 13.11 31.47 -4.90
C ALA A 14 11.83 30.93 -5.56
N HIS A 15 11.79 29.65 -5.97
CA HIS A 15 10.64 29.07 -6.67
C HIS A 15 9.76 28.14 -5.81
N GLN A 16 10.06 28.02 -4.51
CA GLN A 16 9.36 27.14 -3.57
C GLN A 16 8.77 27.92 -2.38
N LYS A 17 8.16 29.07 -2.69
CA LYS A 17 7.26 29.79 -1.77
C LYS A 17 5.95 30.07 -2.46
N VAL A 18 5.23 29.00 -2.79
CA VAL A 18 3.78 29.09 -3.00
C VAL A 18 3.15 28.43 -1.78
N HIS A 19 2.41 29.22 -1.02
CA HIS A 19 1.78 28.84 0.24
C HIS A 19 0.99 27.52 0.14
N PRO A 20 1.05 26.64 1.16
CA PRO A 20 0.45 25.31 1.09
C PRO A 20 -1.08 25.29 1.29
N LEU A 21 -1.74 26.44 1.46
CA LEU A 21 -3.18 26.49 1.74
C LEU A 21 -4.06 26.45 0.48
N ALA A 22 -3.51 26.61 -0.72
CA ALA A 22 -4.29 26.64 -1.96
C ALA A 22 -4.26 25.32 -2.78
N ALA A 23 -3.34 24.40 -2.49
CA ALA A 23 -3.24 23.13 -3.22
C ALA A 23 -4.10 21.99 -2.63
N LEU A 24 -4.75 22.22 -1.48
CA LEU A 24 -5.60 21.22 -0.82
C LEU A 24 -7.03 21.14 -1.43
N ALA A 25 -7.37 21.99 -2.40
CA ALA A 25 -8.75 22.23 -2.82
C ALA A 25 -9.22 21.49 -4.10
N THR A 26 -8.41 20.60 -4.70
CA THR A 26 -8.83 19.86 -5.92
C THR A 26 -8.58 18.35 -5.88
N ARG A 27 -8.44 17.74 -4.69
CA ARG A 27 -8.80 16.32 -4.58
C ARG A 27 -10.32 16.23 -4.51
N THR A 28 -10.94 15.90 -5.65
CA THR A 28 -12.33 15.44 -5.68
C THR A 28 -12.46 14.31 -4.66
N GLN A 29 -13.08 14.61 -3.51
CA GLN A 29 -13.49 13.60 -2.55
C GLN A 29 -14.54 12.74 -3.26
N TYR A 30 -14.12 11.60 -3.81
CA TYR A 30 -15.03 10.57 -4.26
C TYR A 30 -15.62 9.93 -3.01
N SER A 31 -16.64 10.56 -2.43
CA SER A 31 -17.50 9.93 -1.42
C SER A 31 -18.30 8.84 -2.12
N THR A 32 -17.70 7.67 -2.32
CA THR A 32 -18.43 6.49 -2.75
C THR A 32 -19.13 5.91 -1.53
N GLU A 33 -20.46 6.01 -1.52
CA GLU A 33 -21.35 5.43 -0.50
C GLU A 33 -21.24 3.89 -0.42
N SER A 34 -20.64 3.23 -1.41
CA SER A 34 -20.53 1.77 -1.44
C SER A 34 -19.45 1.24 -0.49
N THR A 35 -19.74 0.08 0.08
CA THR A 35 -18.83 -0.65 0.97
C THR A 35 -17.89 -1.59 0.23
N ASP A 36 -18.15 -1.88 -1.06
CA ASP A 36 -17.33 -2.79 -1.88
C ASP A 36 -16.17 -2.04 -2.55
N LEU A 37 -14.94 -2.43 -2.19
CA LEU A 37 -13.71 -1.85 -2.72
C LEU A 37 -13.58 -2.01 -4.24
N ARG A 38 -14.13 -3.08 -4.82
CA ARG A 38 -14.02 -3.34 -6.26
C ARG A 38 -14.78 -2.31 -7.09
N GLU A 39 -15.96 -1.92 -6.63
CA GLU A 39 -16.79 -0.90 -7.28
C GLU A 39 -16.13 0.48 -7.21
N ILE A 40 -15.62 0.84 -6.02
CA ILE A 40 -14.90 2.11 -5.80
C ILE A 40 -13.71 2.22 -6.77
N MET A 41 -12.94 1.13 -6.90
CA MET A 41 -11.80 1.10 -7.83
C MET A 41 -12.23 1.18 -9.28
N SER A 42 -13.32 0.48 -9.66
CA SER A 42 -13.86 0.51 -11.02
C SER A 42 -14.22 1.94 -11.47
N GLN A 43 -14.74 2.77 -10.55
CA GLN A 43 -15.07 4.16 -10.82
C GLN A 43 -13.83 5.06 -10.95
N LYS A 44 -12.78 4.80 -10.16
CA LYS A 44 -11.55 5.63 -10.14
C LYS A 44 -10.56 5.32 -11.26
N ILE A 45 -10.51 4.08 -11.73
CA ILE A 45 -9.57 3.63 -12.75
C ILE A 45 -9.66 4.47 -14.04
N PRO A 46 -10.85 4.73 -14.63
CA PRO A 46 -10.97 5.52 -15.86
C PRO A 46 -10.43 6.95 -15.70
N ALA A 47 -10.72 7.62 -14.58
CA ALA A 47 -10.25 8.98 -14.32
C ALA A 47 -8.71 9.04 -14.28
N MET A 48 -8.07 8.12 -13.56
CA MET A 48 -6.61 8.03 -13.51
C MET A 48 -6.01 7.70 -14.88
N GLN A 49 -6.64 6.82 -15.67
CA GLN A 49 -6.19 6.52 -17.03
C GLN A 49 -6.22 7.76 -17.93
N GLU A 50 -7.23 8.61 -17.81
CA GLU A 50 -7.31 9.87 -18.56
C GLU A 50 -6.25 10.88 -18.13
N GLU A 51 -6.02 11.01 -16.82
CA GLU A 51 -4.97 11.88 -16.28
C GLU A 51 -3.59 11.46 -16.80
N VAL A 52 -3.26 10.17 -16.74
CA VAL A 52 -1.99 9.63 -17.27
C VAL A 52 -1.89 9.86 -18.78
N LYS A 53 -2.99 9.69 -19.54
CA LYS A 53 -3.01 10.00 -20.97
C LYS A 53 -2.74 11.48 -21.25
N LYS A 54 -3.33 12.39 -20.48
CA LYS A 54 -3.10 13.85 -20.61
C LYS A 54 -1.66 14.20 -20.25
N PHE A 55 -1.15 13.66 -19.15
CA PHE A 55 0.23 13.88 -18.69
C PHE A 55 1.26 13.41 -19.73
N ARG A 56 1.07 12.20 -20.29
CA ARG A 56 1.96 11.67 -21.33
C ARG A 56 1.90 12.48 -22.63
N LYS A 57 0.74 13.05 -22.99
CA LYS A 57 0.62 13.95 -24.15
C LYS A 57 1.37 15.27 -23.93
N ALA A 58 1.31 15.84 -22.72
CA ALA A 58 1.97 17.10 -22.41
C ALA A 58 3.50 16.95 -22.22
N HIS A 59 3.94 15.86 -21.58
CA HIS A 59 5.33 15.74 -21.10
C HIS A 59 6.08 14.51 -21.62
N GLY A 60 5.55 13.78 -22.60
CA GLY A 60 6.11 12.49 -23.05
C GLY A 60 7.56 12.53 -23.56
N VAL A 61 8.06 13.68 -24.01
CA VAL A 61 9.45 13.87 -24.50
C VAL A 61 10.36 14.52 -23.43
N THR A 62 9.83 14.83 -22.26
CA THR A 62 10.59 15.51 -21.19
C THR A 62 11.64 14.58 -20.62
N LYS A 63 12.91 15.01 -20.62
CA LYS A 63 14.01 14.25 -20.03
C LYS A 63 13.90 14.28 -18.50
N VAL A 64 13.83 13.12 -17.86
CA VAL A 64 13.69 12.96 -16.40
C VAL A 64 15.01 12.63 -15.68
N GLY A 65 16.05 12.30 -16.44
CA GLY A 65 17.39 11.97 -15.96
C GLY A 65 18.31 11.61 -17.14
N GLU A 66 19.60 11.46 -16.83
CA GLU A 66 20.62 10.96 -17.77
C GLU A 66 21.03 9.55 -17.35
N ILE A 67 21.46 8.73 -18.33
CA ILE A 67 21.86 7.34 -18.10
C ILE A 67 23.37 7.24 -18.32
N THR A 68 24.08 6.67 -17.36
CA THR A 68 25.54 6.42 -17.42
C THR A 68 25.83 4.91 -17.40
N VAL A 69 27.04 4.52 -17.83
CA VAL A 69 27.46 3.11 -17.88
C VAL A 69 27.48 2.48 -16.47
N ASP A 70 27.91 3.23 -15.46
CA ASP A 70 27.93 2.75 -14.07
C ASP A 70 26.53 2.48 -13.52
N MET A 71 25.51 3.27 -13.91
CA MET A 71 24.12 3.01 -13.52
C MET A 71 23.58 1.71 -14.12
N MET A 72 24.05 1.33 -15.31
CA MET A 72 23.66 0.07 -15.95
C MET A 72 24.28 -1.14 -15.24
N TYR A 73 25.59 -1.11 -14.97
CA TYR A 73 26.27 -2.20 -14.25
C TYR A 73 25.96 -2.21 -12.74
N GLY A 74 25.61 -1.07 -12.16
CA GLY A 74 25.24 -0.91 -10.75
C GLY A 74 23.78 -1.24 -10.42
N GLY A 75 23.02 -1.83 -11.36
CA GLY A 75 21.66 -2.30 -11.11
C GLY A 75 20.61 -1.19 -11.00
N MET A 76 20.64 -0.21 -11.91
CA MET A 76 19.68 0.91 -11.97
C MET A 76 19.70 1.88 -10.78
N ARG A 77 20.80 1.92 -10.04
CA ARG A 77 21.00 2.90 -8.97
C ARG A 77 20.85 4.32 -9.51
N ASP A 78 20.07 5.14 -8.81
CA ASP A 78 19.77 6.53 -9.15
C ASP A 78 19.04 6.76 -10.50
N MET A 79 18.55 5.69 -11.14
CA MET A 79 17.73 5.79 -12.35
C MET A 79 16.23 5.79 -12.02
N LYS A 80 15.51 6.82 -12.49
CA LYS A 80 14.04 6.88 -12.41
C LYS A 80 13.42 5.97 -13.48
N GLY A 81 13.23 4.69 -13.13
CA GLY A 81 12.79 3.65 -14.07
C GLY A 81 11.34 3.20 -13.96
N LEU A 82 10.67 3.48 -12.83
CA LEU A 82 9.29 3.05 -12.60
C LEU A 82 8.42 4.17 -12.00
N VAL A 83 7.12 4.05 -12.23
CA VAL A 83 6.10 4.94 -11.67
C VAL A 83 5.42 4.21 -10.51
N THR A 84 5.47 4.80 -9.31
CA THR A 84 4.88 4.24 -8.09
C THR A 84 3.92 5.22 -7.45
N GLU A 85 2.62 4.97 -7.59
CA GLU A 85 1.57 5.91 -7.15
C GLU A 85 1.16 5.76 -5.68
N THR A 86 1.49 4.63 -5.07
CA THR A 86 0.99 4.26 -3.72
C THR A 86 1.71 5.01 -2.61
N SER A 87 3.00 5.23 -2.76
CA SER A 87 3.85 5.83 -1.74
C SER A 87 5.04 6.54 -2.34
N VAL A 88 5.46 7.63 -1.70
CA VAL A 88 6.64 8.42 -2.06
C VAL A 88 7.47 8.65 -0.81
N LEU A 89 8.80 8.56 -0.93
CA LEU A 89 9.72 8.87 0.16
C LEU A 89 10.05 10.36 0.14
N ASP A 90 9.64 11.08 1.17
CA ASP A 90 10.01 12.46 1.46
C ASP A 90 11.34 12.49 2.23
N PRO A 91 12.34 13.31 1.81
CA PRO A 91 13.60 13.45 2.54
C PRO A 91 13.48 13.96 3.99
N GLU A 92 12.44 14.73 4.31
CA GLU A 92 12.27 15.35 5.65
C GLU A 92 11.32 14.56 6.55
N GLU A 93 10.14 14.21 6.03
CA GLU A 93 9.08 13.54 6.81
C GLU A 93 9.06 12.00 6.66
N GLY A 94 9.88 11.46 5.77
CA GLY A 94 9.95 10.03 5.51
C GLY A 94 8.87 9.53 4.57
N ILE A 95 8.40 8.30 4.76
CA ILE A 95 7.46 7.67 3.82
C ILE A 95 6.07 8.29 3.92
N ARG A 96 5.52 8.69 2.76
CA ARG A 96 4.14 9.16 2.62
C ARG A 96 3.30 8.15 1.86
N PHE A 97 2.14 7.79 2.39
CA PHE A 97 1.17 6.90 1.78
C PHE A 97 0.06 7.73 1.13
N ARG A 98 0.02 7.76 -0.21
CA ARG A 98 -0.94 8.59 -0.97
C ARG A 98 -0.98 10.08 -0.54
N GLY A 99 0.12 10.59 0.01
CA GLY A 99 0.27 11.97 0.50
C GLY A 99 0.23 12.11 2.03
N TYR A 100 -0.25 11.10 2.76
CA TYR A 100 -0.30 11.12 4.22
C TYR A 100 1.01 10.62 4.82
N SER A 101 1.60 11.36 5.75
CA SER A 101 2.70 10.90 6.59
C SER A 101 2.24 9.81 7.57
N LEU A 102 3.18 9.04 8.13
CA LEU A 102 2.85 8.00 9.10
C LEU A 102 2.09 8.55 10.34
N PRO A 103 2.48 9.70 10.95
CA PRO A 103 1.74 10.28 12.07
C PRO A 103 0.33 10.72 11.68
N GLU A 104 0.15 11.28 10.48
CA GLU A 104 -1.18 11.67 9.99
C GLU A 104 -2.07 10.46 9.76
N CYS A 105 -1.53 9.36 9.22
CA CYS A 105 -2.26 8.10 9.12
C CYS A 105 -2.71 7.61 10.49
N GLN A 106 -1.88 7.65 11.53
CA GLN A 106 -2.26 7.20 12.87
C GLN A 106 -3.38 8.04 13.49
N ASN A 107 -3.46 9.33 13.18
CA ASN A 107 -4.51 10.22 13.69
C ASN A 107 -5.83 10.08 12.94
N VAL A 108 -5.74 9.89 11.62
CA VAL A 108 -6.90 9.88 10.72
C VAL A 108 -7.54 8.49 10.64
N LEU A 109 -6.74 7.44 10.77
CA LEU A 109 -7.22 6.07 10.72
C LEU A 109 -7.70 5.66 12.12
N PRO A 110 -8.91 5.10 12.26
CA PRO A 110 -9.40 4.65 13.55
C PRO A 110 -8.48 3.56 14.11
N ALA A 111 -7.97 3.80 15.32
CA ALA A 111 -7.13 2.89 16.07
C ALA A 111 -7.94 1.65 16.49
N ALA A 112 -8.00 0.67 15.60
CA ALA A 112 -8.43 -0.69 15.85
C ALA A 112 -8.34 -1.48 14.55
N GLU A 113 -8.68 -0.86 13.41
CA GLU A 113 -9.06 -1.55 12.18
C GLU A 113 -7.88 -1.74 11.21
N GLY A 114 -7.19 -2.88 11.31
CA GLY A 114 -5.93 -3.16 10.58
C GLY A 114 -6.03 -3.24 9.05
N ASP A 115 -7.22 -3.41 8.49
CA ASP A 115 -7.45 -3.53 7.04
C ASP A 115 -7.54 -2.17 6.30
N ILE A 116 -7.53 -1.08 7.06
CA ILE A 116 -7.74 0.28 6.57
C ILE A 116 -6.62 0.78 5.67
N LEU A 117 -5.37 0.43 5.99
CA LEU A 117 -4.21 0.91 5.23
C LEU A 117 -4.26 0.42 3.78
N VAL A 118 -4.77 -0.80 3.54
CA VAL A 118 -4.93 -1.37 2.20
C VAL A 118 -5.92 -0.55 1.38
N ILE A 119 -7.01 -0.08 2.00
CA ILE A 119 -8.00 0.75 1.32
C ILE A 119 -7.36 2.07 0.92
N VAL A 120 -6.63 2.73 1.82
CA VAL A 120 -5.90 3.98 1.52
C VAL A 120 -4.96 3.78 0.34
N TYR A 121 -4.18 2.70 0.30
CA TYR A 121 -3.29 2.43 -0.84
C TYR A 121 -4.02 2.30 -2.16
N CYS A 122 -5.14 1.58 -2.18
CA CYS A 122 -5.94 1.35 -3.38
C CYS A 122 -6.65 2.64 -3.83
N THR A 123 -7.37 3.29 -2.93
CA THR A 123 -8.31 4.36 -3.28
C THR A 123 -7.72 5.77 -3.16
N GLY A 124 -6.71 5.97 -2.31
CA GLY A 124 -6.17 7.29 -1.95
C GLY A 124 -6.99 8.06 -0.92
N ASP A 125 -8.14 7.53 -0.50
CA ASP A 125 -9.08 8.18 0.42
C ASP A 125 -9.05 7.52 1.80
N VAL A 126 -9.44 8.30 2.80
CA VAL A 126 -9.62 7.81 4.18
C VAL A 126 -10.89 6.94 4.22
N PRO A 127 -10.78 5.66 4.56
CA PRO A 127 -11.95 4.78 4.59
C PRO A 127 -12.82 5.03 5.81
N THR A 128 -14.09 4.67 5.68
CA THR A 128 -15.03 4.58 6.81
C THR A 128 -14.90 3.23 7.54
N LYS A 129 -15.29 3.19 8.82
CA LYS A 129 -15.29 1.96 9.62
C LYS A 129 -16.11 0.82 9.00
N ALA A 130 -17.20 1.17 8.31
CA ALA A 130 -18.03 0.20 7.61
C ALA A 130 -17.30 -0.46 6.44
N GLN A 131 -16.52 0.31 5.67
CA GLN A 131 -15.70 -0.20 4.56
C GLN A 131 -14.58 -1.10 5.07
N ALA A 132 -13.93 -0.73 6.17
CA ALA A 132 -12.91 -1.55 6.80
C ALA A 132 -13.47 -2.90 7.24
N LYS A 133 -14.59 -2.91 7.98
CA LYS A 133 -15.26 -4.13 8.43
C LYS A 133 -15.75 -5.02 7.29
N ALA A 134 -16.25 -4.41 6.20
CA ALA A 134 -16.67 -5.14 5.01
C ALA A 134 -15.48 -5.87 4.37
N LEU A 135 -14.33 -5.20 4.25
CA LEU A 135 -13.10 -5.79 3.72
C LEU A 135 -12.56 -6.90 4.62
N SER A 136 -12.57 -6.72 5.95
CA SER A 136 -12.16 -7.77 6.89
C SER A 136 -13.00 -9.03 6.73
N LYS A 137 -14.32 -8.88 6.61
CA LYS A 137 -15.24 -10.00 6.42
C LYS A 137 -15.00 -10.71 5.08
N GLU A 138 -14.81 -9.97 4.00
CA GLU A 138 -14.47 -10.56 2.70
C GLU A 138 -13.17 -11.37 2.78
N ARG A 139 -12.14 -10.81 3.41
CA ARG A 139 -10.84 -11.48 3.58
C ARG A 139 -10.95 -12.76 4.39
N ALA A 140 -11.69 -12.74 5.50
CA ALA A 140 -11.90 -13.91 6.34
C ALA A 140 -12.59 -15.05 5.57
N ASN A 141 -13.61 -14.72 4.75
CA ASN A 141 -14.30 -15.70 3.92
C ASN A 141 -13.41 -16.33 2.83
N LEU A 142 -12.36 -15.63 2.40
CA LEU A 142 -11.44 -16.06 1.34
C LEU A 142 -10.12 -16.62 1.86
N ALA A 143 -9.94 -16.70 3.18
CA ALA A 143 -8.69 -17.10 3.82
C ALA A 143 -8.53 -18.63 3.96
N ASP A 144 -9.60 -19.40 3.72
CA ASP A 144 -9.56 -20.86 3.73
C ASP A 144 -8.66 -21.43 2.62
N LEU A 145 -7.81 -22.37 3.01
CA LEU A 145 -6.88 -23.06 2.13
C LEU A 145 -7.45 -24.43 1.70
N PRO A 146 -7.50 -24.78 0.39
CA PRO A 146 -8.10 -26.03 -0.09
C PRO A 146 -7.23 -27.25 0.24
N PRO A 147 -7.72 -28.33 0.87
CA PRO A 147 -6.93 -29.35 1.59
C PRO A 147 -5.69 -29.90 0.86
N THR A 148 -5.69 -29.91 -0.48
CA THR A 148 -4.55 -30.25 -1.34
C THR A 148 -3.30 -29.38 -1.12
N TRP A 149 -3.44 -28.17 -0.58
CA TRP A 149 -2.33 -27.24 -0.32
C TRP A 149 -1.34 -27.77 0.73
N SER A 150 -1.81 -28.60 1.67
CA SER A 150 -0.97 -29.24 2.68
C SER A 150 0.02 -30.25 2.07
N THR A 151 -0.25 -30.71 0.84
CA THR A 151 0.58 -31.66 0.08
C THR A 151 1.29 -30.99 -1.11
N CYS A 152 0.82 -29.81 -1.56
CA CYS A 152 1.15 -29.28 -2.87
C CYS A 152 2.00 -28.01 -2.79
N SER A 153 3.33 -28.20 -2.75
CA SER A 153 4.32 -27.13 -2.92
C SER A 153 4.58 -26.75 -4.39
N THR A 154 3.85 -27.31 -5.38
CA THR A 154 4.31 -27.26 -6.78
C THR A 154 3.29 -26.95 -7.87
N THR A 155 2.00 -26.75 -7.59
CA THR A 155 1.01 -26.52 -8.67
C THR A 155 0.26 -25.20 -8.50
N SER A 156 0.59 -24.23 -9.36
CA SER A 156 -0.05 -22.90 -9.42
C SER A 156 -1.47 -23.00 -9.98
N PRO A 157 -2.53 -22.60 -9.26
CA PRO A 157 -3.88 -22.53 -9.82
C PRO A 157 -4.01 -21.35 -10.79
N SER A 158 -4.63 -21.59 -11.95
CA SER A 158 -4.88 -20.60 -13.02
C SER A 158 -6.07 -19.67 -12.74
N THR A 159 -6.79 -19.87 -11.65
CA THR A 159 -7.88 -18.99 -11.21
C THR A 159 -7.38 -18.12 -10.07
N SER A 160 -7.43 -16.80 -10.28
CA SER A 160 -6.93 -15.77 -9.37
C SER A 160 -7.71 -15.72 -8.04
N THR A 161 -7.63 -16.75 -7.22
CA THR A 161 -7.94 -16.60 -5.80
C THR A 161 -6.90 -15.64 -5.23
N PRO A 162 -7.29 -14.59 -4.47
CA PRO A 162 -6.34 -13.61 -3.99
C PRO A 162 -5.38 -14.26 -2.99
N TRP A 163 -4.20 -14.69 -3.45
CA TRP A 163 -3.14 -15.26 -2.59
C TRP A 163 -2.85 -14.39 -1.36
N ARG A 164 -3.06 -13.07 -1.49
CA ARG A 164 -2.96 -12.10 -0.39
C ARG A 164 -3.89 -12.40 0.80
N THR A 165 -5.09 -12.93 0.60
CA THR A 165 -5.99 -13.29 1.71
C THR A 165 -5.55 -14.56 2.43
N LYS A 166 -4.82 -15.42 1.72
CA LYS A 166 -4.31 -16.72 2.18
C LYS A 166 -2.94 -16.64 2.86
N LEU A 167 -2.23 -15.53 2.70
CA LEU A 167 -0.90 -15.31 3.27
C LEU A 167 -0.81 -15.56 4.79
N PRO A 168 -1.72 -15.04 5.64
CA PRO A 168 -1.63 -15.27 7.08
C PRO A 168 -1.75 -16.75 7.43
N THR A 169 -2.66 -17.46 6.76
CA THR A 169 -2.91 -18.89 6.96
C THR A 169 -1.66 -19.71 6.62
N VAL A 170 -1.00 -19.40 5.50
CA VAL A 170 0.26 -20.03 5.08
C VAL A 170 1.39 -19.71 6.06
N ALA A 171 1.58 -18.42 6.39
CA ALA A 171 2.63 -17.98 7.31
C ALA A 171 2.48 -18.60 8.70
N ALA A 172 1.25 -18.64 9.24
CA ALA A 172 0.97 -19.25 10.53
C ALA A 172 1.20 -20.77 10.52
N THR A 173 0.92 -21.45 9.41
CA THR A 173 1.21 -22.88 9.30
C THR A 173 2.70 -23.15 9.29
N ILE A 174 3.47 -22.37 8.52
CA ILE A 174 4.94 -22.47 8.54
C ILE A 174 5.48 -22.24 9.96
N TYR A 175 4.98 -21.19 10.63
CA TYR A 175 5.38 -20.88 12.00
C TYR A 175 5.09 -22.02 12.97
N ARG A 176 3.87 -22.60 12.94
CA ARG A 176 3.51 -23.72 13.82
C ARG A 176 4.24 -25.01 13.49
N ASN A 177 4.52 -25.27 12.22
CA ASN A 177 5.32 -26.43 11.82
C ASN A 177 6.75 -26.35 12.33
N LEU A 178 7.34 -25.15 12.36
CA LEU A 178 8.72 -24.95 12.80
C LEU A 178 8.86 -24.85 14.33
N TYR A 179 7.91 -24.21 15.01
CA TYR A 179 8.08 -23.82 16.42
C TYR A 179 7.04 -24.41 17.38
N HIS A 180 5.99 -25.08 16.88
CA HIS A 180 4.89 -25.63 17.68
C HIS A 180 4.45 -27.02 17.20
N ASP A 181 5.40 -27.87 16.82
CA ASP A 181 5.21 -29.29 16.47
C ASP A 181 4.09 -29.57 15.45
N GLY A 182 3.83 -28.62 14.54
CA GLY A 182 2.78 -28.77 13.52
C GLY A 182 1.36 -28.72 14.07
N THR A 183 1.15 -28.08 15.24
CA THR A 183 -0.20 -27.84 15.77
C THR A 183 -1.08 -27.10 14.76
N SER A 184 -2.36 -27.45 14.71
CA SER A 184 -3.33 -26.82 13.79
C SER A 184 -3.50 -25.33 14.08
N ILE A 185 -3.52 -24.50 13.04
CA ILE A 185 -3.68 -23.03 13.10
C ILE A 185 -5.04 -22.57 13.64
N GLY A 186 -6.02 -23.48 13.79
CA GLY A 186 -7.37 -23.15 14.26
C GLY A 186 -8.29 -22.61 13.15
N ALA A 187 -9.50 -22.21 13.53
CA ALA A 187 -10.49 -21.64 12.61
C ALA A 187 -10.37 -20.10 12.57
N ILE A 188 -10.55 -19.53 11.38
CA ILE A 188 -10.62 -18.08 11.18
C ILE A 188 -11.97 -17.58 11.69
N ASP A 189 -11.97 -16.50 12.47
CA ASP A 189 -13.20 -15.85 12.95
C ASP A 189 -13.59 -14.73 11.97
N PRO A 190 -14.75 -14.82 11.28
CA PRO A 190 -15.21 -13.79 10.34
C PRO A 190 -15.51 -12.43 10.98
N ASN A 191 -15.63 -12.37 12.30
CA ASN A 191 -15.89 -11.13 13.04
C ASN A 191 -14.61 -10.47 13.54
N LYS A 192 -13.48 -11.18 13.51
CA LYS A 192 -12.18 -10.63 13.87
C LYS A 192 -11.51 -10.01 12.66
N GLU A 193 -10.67 -9.04 12.95
CA GLU A 193 -9.86 -8.38 11.95
C GLU A 193 -8.73 -9.27 11.44
N TRP A 194 -8.11 -8.85 10.34
CA TRP A 194 -7.04 -9.59 9.70
C TRP A 194 -5.83 -9.83 10.62
N SER A 195 -5.35 -8.80 11.33
CA SER A 195 -4.24 -8.91 12.28
C SER A 195 -4.59 -9.78 13.48
N ALA A 196 -5.79 -9.62 14.06
CA ALA A 196 -6.26 -10.40 15.19
C ALA A 196 -6.45 -11.89 14.85
N ASN A 197 -6.94 -12.20 13.64
CA ASN A 197 -6.97 -13.58 13.15
C ASN A 197 -5.56 -14.13 12.95
N PHE A 198 -4.62 -13.32 12.46
CA PHE A 198 -3.24 -13.76 12.26
C PHE A 198 -2.53 -14.07 13.58
N THR A 199 -2.63 -13.20 14.59
CA THR A 199 -2.02 -13.43 15.91
C THR A 199 -2.64 -14.65 16.61
N ALA A 200 -3.96 -14.82 16.53
CA ALA A 200 -4.64 -16.01 17.04
C ALA A 200 -4.16 -17.29 16.34
N MET A 201 -3.98 -17.25 15.01
CA MET A 201 -3.41 -18.37 14.25
C MET A 201 -1.96 -18.66 14.64
N LEU A 202 -1.17 -17.67 15.07
CA LEU A 202 0.18 -17.89 15.61
C LEU A 202 0.18 -18.45 17.05
N GLY A 203 -0.94 -18.37 17.77
CA GLY A 203 -1.06 -18.81 19.16
C GLY A 203 -0.97 -17.67 20.19
N TYR A 204 -0.97 -16.41 19.73
CA TYR A 204 -0.95 -15.22 20.57
C TYR A 204 -2.36 -14.64 20.69
N ASN A 205 -2.94 -14.72 21.88
CA ASN A 205 -4.29 -14.20 22.17
C ASN A 205 -4.29 -13.01 23.13
N ASP A 206 -3.11 -12.54 23.54
CA ASP A 206 -2.98 -11.41 24.47
C ASP A 206 -3.30 -10.09 23.76
N PRO A 207 -4.32 -9.33 24.20
CA PRO A 207 -4.66 -8.02 23.62
C PRO A 207 -3.65 -6.91 23.96
N SER A 208 -2.72 -7.16 24.89
CA SER A 208 -1.78 -6.16 25.41
C SER A 208 -0.37 -6.20 24.80
N LEU A 209 -0.14 -7.11 23.84
CA LEU A 209 1.10 -7.23 23.07
C LEU A 209 1.13 -6.33 21.83
#